data_AF-A0A7J8PLH4-F1
#
_entry.id   AF-A0A7J8PLH4-F1
#
_cell.length_a   1.000
_cell.length_b   1.000
_cell.length_c   1.000
_cell.angle_alpha   90.00
_cell.angle_beta   90.00
_cell.angle_gamma   90.00
#
_symmetry.space_group_name_H-M   'P 1'
#
loop_
_entity.id
_entity.type
_entity.pdbx_description
1 polymer ?
#
loop_
_entity_poly.entity_id
_entity_poly.type
_entity_poly.pdbx_seq_one_letter_code
_entity_poly.pdbx_strand_id
1 'polypeptide(L)'
;MNNPTAAAITHVLHNKRDFPSVNGVEDLLVLSLGSGPSSCGKSKVSNNGECSTSSVVDIVLEGVSETVDQMLGNAFCWNRADYVRIQANGLGSDRMVESRMEEVLEERGVESLPFGGKRLLMETNGQRIECFVQRLVASGKTSLPPSPCKESAVSPLANGR
;
A
#
# COMPACT_ATOMS: atom_id res chain seq x y z
N MET A 1 5.28 -13.17 -0.42
CA MET A 1 3.99 -12.52 -0.15
C MET A 1 3.83 -11.39 -1.14
N ASN A 2 2.78 -11.41 -1.97
CA ASN A 2 2.60 -10.40 -3.03
C ASN A 2 1.92 -9.11 -2.54
N ASN A 3 1.41 -9.11 -1.31
CA ASN A 3 0.86 -7.96 -0.62
C ASN A 3 1.33 -7.96 0.84
N PRO A 4 2.42 -7.24 1.17
CA PRO A 4 2.94 -7.18 2.54
C PRO A 4 2.16 -6.24 3.46
N THR A 5 1.12 -5.55 2.98
CA THR A 5 0.43 -4.51 3.74
C THR A 5 -0.24 -5.03 5.01
N ALA A 6 -0.85 -6.22 4.97
CA ALA A 6 -1.40 -6.83 6.19
C ALA A 6 -0.33 -7.10 7.26
N ALA A 7 0.87 -7.54 6.84
CA ALA A 7 1.99 -7.74 7.77
C ALA A 7 2.50 -6.41 8.34
N ALA A 8 2.54 -5.35 7.52
CA ALA A 8 2.93 -4.03 7.99
C ALA A 8 1.94 -3.48 9.04
N ILE A 9 0.63 -3.56 8.77
CA ILE A 9 -0.41 -3.10 9.71
C ILE A 9 -0.37 -3.89 11.01
N THR A 10 -0.30 -5.23 10.92
CA THR A 10 -0.22 -6.06 12.12
C THR A 10 1.04 -5.77 12.92
N HIS A 11 2.19 -5.55 12.27
CA HIS A 11 3.41 -5.16 12.96
C HIS A 11 3.25 -3.83 13.72
N VAL A 12 2.68 -2.81 13.09
CA VAL A 12 2.43 -1.50 13.73
C VAL A 12 1.47 -1.64 14.91
N LEU A 13 0.38 -2.41 14.76
CA LEU A 13 -0.62 -2.60 15.82
C LEU A 13 -0.08 -3.37 17.03
N HIS A 14 0.79 -4.36 16.81
CA HIS A 14 1.37 -5.17 17.89
C HIS A 14 2.59 -4.52 18.53
N ASN A 15 3.33 -3.69 17.80
CA ASN A 15 4.50 -3.00 18.32
C ASN A 15 4.13 -1.72 19.09
N LYS A 16 3.59 -1.90 20.30
CA LYS A 16 3.25 -0.78 21.21
C LYS A 16 4.47 -0.03 21.76
N ARG A 17 5.68 -0.57 21.61
CA ARG A 17 6.91 0.11 22.00
C ARG A 17 7.19 1.29 21.08
N ASP A 18 7.13 1.04 19.78
CA ASP A 18 7.42 2.07 18.77
C ASP A 18 6.17 2.85 18.35
N PHE A 19 4.97 2.24 18.46
CA PHE A 19 3.69 2.84 18.12
C PHE A 19 2.69 2.78 19.30
N PRO A 20 2.94 3.51 20.40
CA PRO A 20 2.06 3.50 21.57
C PRO A 20 0.70 4.17 21.32
N SER A 21 0.62 5.08 20.35
CA SER A 21 -0.59 5.88 20.07
C SER A 21 -1.58 5.18 19.14
N VAL A 22 -1.16 4.15 18.41
CA VAL A 22 -2.01 3.44 17.43
C VAL A 22 -2.80 2.37 18.17
N ASN A 23 -4.12 2.47 18.21
CA ASN A 23 -4.99 1.48 18.84
C ASN A 23 -5.72 0.59 17.83
N GLY A 24 -6.05 1.13 16.67
CA GLY A 24 -6.75 0.41 15.61
C GLY A 24 -6.37 0.89 14.21
N VAL A 25 -7.18 0.51 13.23
CA VAL A 25 -7.00 0.87 11.82
C VAL A 25 -7.39 2.32 11.55
N GLU A 26 -8.24 2.90 12.40
CA GLU A 26 -8.68 4.28 12.39
C GLU A 26 -7.55 5.30 12.63
N ASP A 27 -6.46 4.87 13.27
CA ASP A 27 -5.28 5.69 13.56
C ASP A 27 -4.20 5.57 12.46
N LEU A 28 -4.47 4.83 11.38
CA LEU A 28 -3.50 4.48 10.35
C LEU A 28 -3.85 5.10 9.00
N LEU A 29 -2.84 5.67 8.34
CA LEU A 29 -2.87 6.01 6.92
C LEU A 29 -1.98 5.03 6.17
N VAL A 30 -2.56 4.28 5.23
CA VAL A 30 -1.90 3.17 4.55
C VAL A 30 -1.97 3.37 3.02
N LEU A 31 -0.79 3.55 2.43
CA LEU A 31 -0.60 3.50 0.99
C LEU A 31 0.05 2.17 0.61
N SER A 32 -0.67 1.36 -0.17
CA SER A 32 -0.19 0.08 -0.70
C SER A 32 0.09 0.23 -2.19
N LEU A 33 1.31 -0.09 -2.61
CA LEU A 33 1.74 -0.02 -4.01
C LEU A 33 1.99 -1.44 -4.52
N GLY A 34 1.20 -1.87 -5.50
CA GLY A 34 1.34 -3.16 -6.16
C GLY A 34 1.87 -3.01 -7.58
N SER A 35 2.83 -3.86 -7.95
CA SER A 35 3.05 -4.19 -9.35
C SER A 35 1.79 -4.94 -9.80
N GLY A 36 1.04 -4.39 -10.76
CA GLY A 36 -0.21 -5.02 -11.17
C GLY A 36 -0.05 -6.38 -11.81
N PRO A 37 -1.17 -7.03 -12.13
CA PRO A 37 -1.15 -8.38 -12.63
C PRO A 37 -0.20 -8.47 -13.81
N SER A 38 0.69 -9.47 -13.77
CA SER A 38 1.62 -9.76 -14.85
C SER A 38 0.82 -10.28 -16.04
N SER A 39 0.21 -9.40 -16.83
CA SER A 39 -0.34 -9.69 -18.15
C SER A 39 -1.03 -11.07 -18.23
N CYS A 40 -2.05 -11.30 -17.41
CA CYS A 40 -2.98 -12.42 -17.60
C CYS A 40 -3.93 -12.12 -18.78
N GLY A 41 -3.38 -11.74 -19.94
CA GLY A 41 -4.15 -11.23 -21.08
C GLY A 41 -3.66 -11.68 -22.45
N LYS A 42 -2.51 -12.34 -22.57
CA LYS A 42 -2.06 -12.95 -23.83
C LYS A 42 -1.43 -14.31 -23.55
N SER A 43 -2.27 -15.34 -23.53
CA SER A 43 -1.91 -16.74 -23.78
C SER A 43 -0.71 -17.29 -22.99
N LYS A 44 -0.91 -17.61 -21.71
CA LYS A 44 -0.05 -18.58 -20.99
C LYS A 44 -0.77 -19.91 -20.76
N VAL A 45 -1.88 -20.11 -21.46
CA VAL A 45 -2.50 -21.42 -21.68
C VAL A 45 -2.17 -21.74 -23.13
N SER A 46 -1.20 -22.65 -23.32
CA SER A 46 -0.98 -23.24 -24.65
C SER A 46 -2.32 -23.80 -25.14
N ASN A 47 -2.59 -23.73 -26.45
CA ASN A 47 -3.74 -24.41 -27.08
C ASN A 47 -3.82 -25.92 -26.74
N ASN A 48 -2.77 -26.48 -26.10
CA ASN A 48 -2.67 -27.85 -25.62
C ASN A 48 -3.20 -28.08 -24.18
N GLY A 49 -3.72 -27.06 -23.49
CA GLY A 49 -4.36 -27.23 -22.17
C GLY A 49 -3.40 -27.44 -20.98
N GLU A 50 -2.09 -27.40 -21.18
CA GLU A 50 -1.11 -27.47 -20.09
C GLU A 50 -0.91 -26.11 -19.43
N CYS A 51 -1.21 -26.03 -18.13
CA CYS A 51 -0.94 -24.88 -17.28
C CYS A 51 0.43 -25.07 -16.63
N SER A 52 1.40 -24.20 -16.96
CA SER A 52 2.71 -24.22 -16.30
C SER A 52 2.55 -23.98 -14.79
N THR A 53 3.32 -24.70 -13.98
CA THR A 53 3.34 -24.54 -12.51
C THR A 53 3.59 -23.09 -12.08
N SER A 54 4.43 -22.35 -12.83
CA SER A 54 4.64 -20.91 -12.65
C SER A 54 3.36 -20.09 -12.80
N SER A 55 2.50 -20.38 -13.80
CA SER A 55 1.24 -19.67 -13.98
C SER A 55 0.28 -19.90 -12.82
N VAL A 56 0.25 -21.12 -12.27
CA VAL A 56 -0.54 -21.43 -11.07
C VAL A 56 -0.03 -20.63 -9.87
N VAL A 57 1.29 -20.56 -9.68
CA VAL A 57 1.89 -19.76 -8.60
C VAL A 57 1.58 -18.27 -8.77
N ASP A 58 1.67 -17.74 -10.00
CA ASP A 58 1.34 -16.33 -10.29
C ASP A 58 -0.12 -16.02 -9.92
N ILE A 59 -1.07 -16.90 -10.31
CA ILE A 59 -2.50 -16.78 -9.95
C ILE A 59 -2.69 -16.83 -8.44
N VAL A 60 -2.04 -17.77 -7.74
CA VAL A 60 -2.15 -17.89 -6.28
C VAL A 60 -1.63 -16.63 -5.60
N LEU A 61 -0.48 -16.11 -6.06
CA LEU A 61 0.11 -14.89 -5.51
C LEU A 61 -0.77 -13.66 -5.77
N GLU A 62 -1.38 -13.55 -6.94
CA GLU A 62 -2.37 -12.51 -7.26
C GLU A 62 -3.62 -12.64 -6.38
N GLY A 63 -4.17 -13.83 -6.23
CA GLY A 63 -5.34 -14.09 -5.39
C GLY A 63 -5.10 -13.77 -3.91
N VAL A 64 -3.90 -14.06 -3.38
CA VAL A 64 -3.50 -13.62 -2.03
C VAL A 64 -3.47 -12.10 -1.92
N SER A 65 -2.93 -11.41 -2.94
CA SER A 65 -2.90 -9.96 -2.95
C SER A 65 -4.30 -9.35 -2.93
N GLU A 66 -5.20 -9.91 -3.73
CA GLU A 66 -6.61 -9.52 -3.83
C GLU A 66 -7.36 -9.74 -2.52
N THR A 67 -7.16 -10.90 -1.89
CA THR A 67 -7.80 -11.23 -0.61
C THR A 67 -7.39 -10.26 0.49
N VAL A 68 -6.10 -9.89 0.53
CA VAL A 68 -5.61 -8.89 1.48
C VAL A 68 -6.20 -7.51 1.16
N ASP A 69 -6.27 -7.12 -0.11
CA ASP A 69 -6.85 -5.83 -0.50
C ASP A 69 -8.33 -5.72 -0.13
N GLN A 70 -9.10 -6.79 -0.36
CA GLN A 70 -10.50 -6.87 0.04
C GLN A 70 -10.66 -6.80 1.58
N MET A 71 -9.82 -7.52 2.32
CA MET A 71 -9.84 -7.50 3.79
C MET A 71 -9.55 -6.09 4.33
N LEU A 72 -8.55 -5.41 3.76
CA LEU A 72 -8.18 -4.05 4.16
C LEU A 72 -9.22 -3.02 3.71
N GLY A 73 -9.73 -3.10 2.48
CA GLY A 73 -10.84 -2.26 2.02
C GLY A 73 -12.08 -2.37 2.91
N ASN A 74 -12.33 -3.55 3.47
CA ASN A 74 -13.38 -3.76 4.46
C ASN A 74 -13.04 -3.16 5.83
N ALA A 75 -11.79 -3.31 6.30
CA ALA A 75 -11.35 -2.73 7.56
C ALA A 75 -11.42 -1.20 7.56
N PHE A 76 -11.07 -0.57 6.43
CA PHE A 76 -11.11 0.88 6.23
C PHE A 76 -12.45 1.37 5.65
N CYS A 77 -13.53 0.57 5.71
CA CYS A 77 -14.80 0.91 5.06
C CYS A 77 -15.44 2.21 5.59
N TRP A 78 -15.16 2.59 6.83
CA TRP A 78 -15.63 3.83 7.46
C TRP A 78 -14.80 5.05 7.07
N ASN A 79 -13.56 4.85 6.60
CA ASN A 79 -12.72 5.93 6.13
C ASN A 79 -11.86 5.50 4.93
N ARG A 80 -12.52 5.35 3.78
CA ARG A 80 -11.94 4.80 2.54
C ARG A 80 -10.72 5.57 2.02
N ALA A 81 -10.57 6.83 2.42
CA ALA A 81 -9.42 7.65 2.05
C ALA A 81 -8.13 7.29 2.81
N ASP A 82 -8.22 6.51 3.89
CA ASP A 82 -7.07 6.12 4.71
C ASP A 82 -6.35 4.88 4.18
N TYR A 83 -7.02 4.07 3.34
CA TYR A 83 -6.41 2.94 2.65
C TYR A 83 -6.46 3.16 1.14
N VAL A 84 -5.31 3.48 0.56
CA VAL A 84 -5.17 3.67 -0.88
C VAL A 84 -4.32 2.53 -1.44
N ARG A 85 -4.91 1.71 -2.31
CA ARG A 85 -4.20 0.72 -3.10
C ARG A 85 -4.04 1.22 -4.53
N ILE A 86 -2.79 1.35 -4.97
CA ILE A 86 -2.46 1.62 -6.37
C ILE A 86 -1.85 0.36 -6.96
N GLN A 87 -2.37 -0.05 -8.11
CA GLN A 87 -1.89 -1.22 -8.81
C GLN A 87 -1.65 -0.86 -10.27
N ALA A 88 -0.42 -1.01 -10.74
CA ALA A 88 -0.05 -0.67 -12.11
C ALA A 88 -0.58 -1.71 -13.10
N ASN A 89 -1.66 -1.42 -13.81
CA ASN A 89 -2.22 -2.39 -14.75
C ASN A 89 -1.21 -2.68 -15.87
N GLY A 90 -1.09 -3.95 -16.27
CA GLY A 90 -0.04 -4.44 -17.15
C GLY A 90 -0.21 -3.99 -18.60
N LEU A 91 0.02 -2.71 -18.91
CA LEU A 91 0.20 -2.26 -20.29
C LEU A 91 1.58 -2.71 -20.81
N GLY A 92 1.61 -3.17 -22.05
CA GLY A 92 2.60 -4.07 -22.63
C GLY A 92 4.07 -3.69 -22.45
N SER A 93 4.89 -4.74 -22.48
CA SER A 93 6.35 -4.84 -22.28
C SER A 93 7.28 -3.88 -23.07
N ASP A 94 6.78 -2.86 -23.74
CA ASP A 94 7.54 -2.14 -24.78
C ASP A 94 7.68 -0.62 -24.56
N ARG A 95 7.28 -0.09 -23.40
CA ARG A 95 7.47 1.32 -23.05
C ARG A 95 8.46 1.51 -21.90
N MET A 96 9.23 2.62 -21.98
CA MET A 96 10.14 3.08 -20.93
C MET A 96 9.39 3.18 -19.58
N VAL A 97 10.04 2.75 -18.50
CA VAL A 97 9.45 2.67 -17.14
C VAL A 97 8.82 4.00 -16.68
N GLU A 98 9.41 5.12 -17.06
CA GLU A 98 8.94 6.47 -16.69
C GLU A 98 7.60 6.83 -17.33
N SER A 99 7.44 6.57 -18.64
CA SER A 99 6.16 6.76 -19.36
C SER A 99 5.04 5.87 -18.82
N ARG A 100 5.38 4.71 -18.25
CA ARG A 100 4.42 3.79 -17.64
C ARG A 100 3.94 4.28 -16.27
N MET A 101 4.78 4.96 -15.51
CA MET A 101 4.38 5.51 -14.21
C MET A 101 3.39 6.65 -14.37
N GLU A 102 3.62 7.53 -15.35
CA GLU A 102 2.69 8.62 -15.68
C GLU A 102 1.32 8.10 -16.10
N GLU A 103 1.28 7.06 -16.95
CA GLU A 103 0.04 6.41 -17.36
C GLU A 103 -0.73 5.80 -16.18
N VAL A 104 -0.03 5.16 -15.23
CA VAL A 104 -0.65 4.62 -14.00
C VAL A 104 -1.23 5.72 -13.13
N LEU A 105 -0.67 6.93 -13.11
CA LEU A 105 -1.24 8.05 -12.37
C LEU A 105 -2.51 8.59 -13.02
N GLU A 106 -2.59 8.57 -14.35
CA GLU A 106 -3.78 8.98 -15.12
C GLU A 106 -4.89 7.92 -15.13
N GLU A 107 -4.56 6.65 -14.86
CA GLU A 107 -5.56 5.58 -14.72
C GLU A 107 -6.57 5.90 -13.60
N ARG A 108 -7.84 5.57 -13.86
CA ARG A 108 -8.89 5.69 -12.85
C ARG A 108 -8.66 4.70 -11.73
N GLY A 109 -8.78 5.18 -10.50
CA GLY A 109 -8.56 4.37 -9.31
C GLY A 109 -9.56 3.21 -9.20
N VAL A 110 -9.14 2.14 -8.53
CA VAL A 110 -9.99 1.01 -8.20
C VAL A 110 -10.04 0.85 -6.68
N GLU A 111 -11.22 0.54 -6.17
CA GLU A 111 -11.45 0.18 -4.77
C GLU A 111 -12.08 -1.20 -4.66
N SER A 112 -11.61 -1.97 -3.68
CA SER A 112 -12.27 -3.21 -3.29
C SER A 112 -13.49 -2.90 -2.41
N LEU A 113 -14.60 -3.54 -2.74
CA LEU A 113 -15.85 -3.49 -2.00
C LEU A 113 -16.01 -4.74 -1.11
N PRO A 114 -16.85 -4.63 -0.06
CA PRO A 114 -17.31 -5.80 0.67
C PRO A 114 -17.84 -6.87 -0.28
N PHE A 115 -17.53 -8.13 0.03
CA PHE A 115 -17.91 -9.31 -0.77
C PHE A 115 -17.22 -9.46 -2.14
N GLY A 116 -16.14 -8.72 -2.40
CA GLY A 116 -15.19 -9.06 -3.48
C GLY A 116 -15.52 -8.38 -4.80
N GLY A 117 -16.44 -7.42 -4.78
CA GLY A 117 -16.64 -6.51 -5.89
C GLY A 117 -15.47 -5.51 -5.99
N LYS A 118 -15.15 -5.08 -7.20
CA LYS A 118 -14.28 -3.93 -7.45
C LYS A 118 -15.11 -2.78 -7.98
N ARG A 119 -14.85 -1.57 -7.49
CA ARG A 119 -15.46 -0.34 -7.97
C ARG A 119 -14.40 0.51 -8.64
N LEU A 120 -14.65 0.88 -9.89
CA LEU A 120 -13.86 1.89 -10.57
C LEU A 120 -14.31 3.27 -10.10
N LEU A 121 -13.34 4.09 -9.69
CA LEU A 121 -13.55 5.44 -9.20
C LEU A 121 -13.60 6.44 -10.35
N MET A 122 -14.17 7.61 -10.10
CA MET A 122 -14.09 8.73 -11.04
C MET A 122 -12.72 9.42 -10.99
N GLU A 123 -12.08 9.39 -9.82
CA GLU A 123 -10.77 10.00 -9.58
C GLU A 123 -9.63 9.17 -10.20
N THR A 124 -8.59 9.87 -10.65
CA THR A 124 -7.34 9.22 -11.11
C THR A 124 -6.50 8.77 -9.93
N ASN A 125 -5.58 7.83 -10.17
CA ASN A 125 -4.62 7.39 -9.16
C ASN A 125 -3.77 8.56 -8.63
N GLY A 126 -3.40 9.51 -9.49
CA GLY A 126 -2.73 10.75 -9.10
C GLY A 126 -3.54 11.58 -8.11
N GLN A 127 -4.82 11.82 -8.40
CA GLN A 127 -5.74 12.56 -7.52
C GLN A 127 -5.93 11.87 -6.16
N ARG A 128 -6.00 10.54 -6.14
CA ARG A 128 -6.11 9.77 -4.90
C ARG A 128 -4.86 9.91 -4.03
N ILE A 129 -3.68 9.88 -4.64
CA ILE A 129 -2.40 10.11 -3.94
C ILE A 129 -2.35 11.54 -3.42
N GLU A 130 -2.78 12.53 -4.20
CA GLU A 130 -2.82 13.92 -3.75
C GLU A 130 -3.72 14.09 -2.53
N CYS A 131 -4.94 13.54 -2.56
CA CYS A 131 -5.85 13.54 -1.42
C CYS A 131 -5.23 12.86 -0.18
N PHE A 132 -4.57 11.72 -0.39
CA PHE A 132 -3.85 11.01 0.66
C PHE A 132 -2.73 11.86 1.28
N VAL A 133 -1.93 12.55 0.45
CA VAL A 133 -0.86 13.44 0.90
C VAL A 133 -1.42 14.62 1.69
N GLN A 134 -2.53 15.22 1.26
CA GLN A 134 -3.17 16.31 2.00
C GLN A 134 -3.58 15.86 3.42
N ARG A 135 -4.14 14.66 3.55
CA ARG A 135 -4.48 14.06 4.86
C ARG A 135 -3.25 13.77 5.69
N LEU A 136 -2.20 13.21 5.10
CA LEU A 136 -0.92 12.96 5.76
C LEU A 136 -0.33 14.26 6.33
N VAL A 137 -0.29 15.34 5.53
CA VAL A 137 0.20 16.65 5.96
C VAL A 137 -0.67 17.25 7.06
N ALA A 138 -1.99 17.09 7.00
CA ALA A 138 -2.89 17.54 8.06
C ALA A 138 -2.64 16.79 9.38
N SER A 139 -2.39 15.48 9.32
CA SER A 139 -2.08 14.66 10.50
C SER A 139 -0.71 14.98 11.13
N GLY A 140 0.29 15.32 10.31
CA GLY A 140 1.63 15.68 10.78
C GLY A 140 1.71 17.06 11.46
N LYS A 141 0.73 17.94 11.22
CA LYS A 141 0.67 19.28 11.84
C LYS A 141 0.13 19.26 13.27
N THR A 142 -0.52 18.18 13.71
CA THR A 142 -1.14 18.06 15.04
C THR A 142 -0.39 17.11 15.98
N SER A 143 0.63 16.39 15.51
CA SER A 143 1.25 15.27 16.22
C SER A 143 2.79 15.30 16.21
N LEU A 144 3.39 16.37 16.72
CA LEU A 144 4.77 16.29 17.19
C LEU A 144 4.78 15.98 18.70
N PRO A 145 4.83 14.71 19.14
CA PRO A 145 5.57 14.41 20.36
C PRO A 145 7.07 14.57 20.05
N PRO A 146 7.88 15.06 21.01
CA PRO A 146 9.32 15.17 20.82
C PRO A 146 9.88 13.78 20.50
N SER A 147 10.63 13.67 19.42
CA SER A 147 11.36 12.46 19.07
C SER A 147 12.34 12.10 20.21
N PRO A 148 12.26 10.91 20.81
CA PRO A 148 13.26 10.46 21.79
C PRO A 148 14.51 9.97 21.03
N CYS A 149 15.19 10.89 20.36
CA CYS A 149 16.45 10.62 19.69
C CYS A 149 17.58 11.37 20.41
N LYS A 150 18.19 10.67 21.37
CA LYS A 150 19.53 10.90 21.92
C LYS A 150 19.79 12.25 22.60
N GLU A 151 19.50 12.31 23.90
CA GLU A 151 20.38 13.04 24.82
C GLU A 151 21.72 12.28 24.89
N SER A 152 22.66 12.63 24.01
CA SER A 152 24.06 12.32 24.26
C SER A 152 24.46 13.16 25.47
N ALA A 153 24.47 12.54 26.65
CA ALA A 153 25.07 13.07 27.85
C ALA A 153 26.55 13.38 27.58
N VAL A 154 26.84 14.58 27.10
CA VAL A 154 28.17 15.18 27.22
C VAL A 154 28.15 15.95 28.53
N SER A 155 28.53 15.25 29.60
CA SER A 155 28.89 15.90 30.85
C SER A 155 30.07 16.82 30.59
N PRO A 156 30.01 18.13 30.92
CA PRO A 156 31.21 18.94 30.96
C PRO A 156 32.02 18.46 32.16
N LEU A 157 33.11 17.74 31.89
CA LEU A 157 34.09 17.41 32.91
C LEU A 157 34.71 18.73 33.38
N ALA A 158 34.17 19.27 34.46
CA ALA A 158 34.79 20.33 35.22
C ALA A 158 36.08 19.76 35.82
N ASN A 159 37.22 20.06 35.19
CA ASN A 159 38.52 19.91 35.84
C ASN A 159 38.97 21.30 36.29
N GLY A 160 38.75 21.57 37.57
CA GLY A 160 39.50 22.58 38.30
C GLY A 160 40.74 21.94 38.92
N ARG A 161 41.92 22.42 38.51
CA ARG A 161 43.02 22.85 39.39
C ARG A 161 44.12 23.52 38.58
#